data_AF-A0A7L4QUY6-F1
#
_entry.id   AF-A0A7L4QUY6-F1
#
_cell.length_a   1.000
_cell.length_b   1.000
_cell.length_c   1.000
_cell.angle_alpha   90.00
_cell.angle_beta   90.00
_cell.angle_gamma   90.00
#
_symmetry.space_group_name_H-M   'P 1'
#
loop_
_entity.id
_entity.type
_entity.pdbx_description
1 polymer ?
#
loop_
_entity_poly.entity_id
_entity_poly.type
_entity_poly.pdbx_seq_one_letter_code
_entity_poly.pdbx_strand_id
1 'polypeptide(L)'
;LRTHVIARSITLIAKANESSGDVGEVLLVAARDAASEQSMRRERSMNMMIYIVIIYIAFFVFVGVIYVISTTFLAEMANAGAKMAESGTQSGGFLGNFDLDAYTRLFMHASLLQGLSSGLMAGAMGEGNALSGLKHSIVMITIGYLIFTLFV
;
A
#
# COMPACT_ATOMS: atom_id res chain seq x y z
N LEU A 1 -65.28 -36.74 -14.31
CA LEU A 1 -64.26 -35.91 -15.01
C LEU A 1 -63.47 -34.94 -14.11
N ARG A 2 -63.76 -34.76 -12.80
CA ARG A 2 -63.04 -33.80 -11.93
C ARG A 2 -61.80 -34.34 -11.19
N THR A 3 -61.48 -35.63 -11.32
CA THR A 3 -60.46 -36.30 -10.52
C THR A 3 -59.03 -36.10 -11.01
N HIS A 4 -58.80 -35.89 -12.32
CA HIS A 4 -57.44 -35.83 -12.87
C HIS A 4 -56.71 -34.51 -12.54
N VAL A 5 -57.43 -33.39 -12.57
CA VAL A 5 -56.86 -32.07 -12.27
C VAL A 5 -56.48 -31.96 -10.80
N ILE A 6 -57.33 -32.46 -9.90
CA ILE A 6 -57.07 -32.43 -8.44
C ILE A 6 -55.90 -33.35 -8.08
N ALA A 7 -55.83 -34.56 -8.66
CA ALA A 7 -54.70 -35.47 -8.45
C ALA A 7 -53.37 -34.86 -8.91
N ARG A 8 -53.37 -34.13 -10.03
CA ARG A 8 -52.19 -33.43 -10.56
C ARG A 8 -51.78 -32.24 -9.69
N SER A 9 -52.75 -31.48 -9.17
CA SER A 9 -52.48 -30.39 -8.23
C SER A 9 -51.95 -30.90 -6.89
N ILE A 10 -52.51 -31.99 -6.36
CA ILE A 10 -52.02 -32.61 -5.11
C ILE A 10 -50.62 -33.20 -5.31
N THR A 11 -50.34 -33.85 -6.45
CA THR A 11 -49.00 -34.35 -6.74
C THR A 11 -47.99 -33.22 -6.95
N LEU A 12 -48.36 -32.09 -7.55
CA LEU A 12 -47.49 -30.92 -7.66
C LEU A 12 -47.21 -30.26 -6.31
N ILE A 13 -48.21 -30.15 -5.43
CA ILE A 13 -48.04 -29.63 -4.08
C ILE A 13 -47.19 -30.58 -3.23
N ALA A 14 -47.39 -31.89 -3.35
CA ALA A 14 -46.57 -32.90 -2.71
C ALA A 14 -45.12 -32.86 -3.23
N LYS A 15 -44.90 -32.68 -4.54
CA LYS A 15 -43.57 -32.56 -5.17
C LYS A 15 -42.87 -31.26 -4.78
N ALA A 16 -43.60 -30.16 -4.63
CA ALA A 16 -43.08 -28.89 -4.13
C ALA A 16 -42.74 -28.95 -2.63
N ASN A 17 -43.52 -29.68 -1.84
CA ASN A 17 -43.25 -29.92 -0.42
C ASN A 17 -42.09 -30.90 -0.21
N GLU A 18 -41.96 -31.91 -1.07
CA GLU A 18 -40.83 -32.85 -1.14
C GLU A 18 -39.55 -32.11 -1.60
N SER A 19 -39.67 -31.20 -2.58
CA SER A 19 -38.61 -30.26 -2.99
C SER A 19 -38.28 -29.21 -1.93
N SER A 20 -39.18 -28.96 -0.98
CA SER A 20 -38.94 -28.11 0.19
C SER A 20 -38.26 -28.89 1.32
N GLY A 21 -38.11 -30.21 1.20
CA GLY A 21 -37.67 -31.13 2.24
C GLY A 21 -36.16 -31.24 2.44
N ASP A 22 -35.35 -30.61 1.58
CA ASP A 22 -33.89 -30.63 1.73
C ASP A 22 -33.31 -29.28 2.16
N VAL A 23 -34.01 -28.62 3.10
CA VAL A 23 -33.49 -27.43 3.78
C VAL A 23 -32.10 -27.70 4.38
N GLY A 24 -31.85 -28.95 4.79
CA GLY A 24 -30.53 -29.42 5.23
C GLY A 24 -29.47 -29.36 4.13
N GLU A 25 -29.74 -29.91 2.94
CA GLU A 25 -28.84 -29.81 1.78
C GLU A 25 -28.62 -28.35 1.36
N VAL A 26 -29.68 -27.53 1.30
CA VAL A 26 -29.55 -26.09 0.95
C VAL A 26 -28.70 -25.34 1.97
N LEU A 27 -28.90 -25.57 3.27
CA LEU A 27 -28.07 -24.98 4.33
C LEU A 27 -26.63 -25.50 4.28
N LEU A 28 -26.41 -26.77 3.94
CA LEU A 28 -25.08 -27.35 3.80
C LEU A 28 -24.34 -26.74 2.61
N VAL A 29 -25.02 -26.53 1.48
CA VAL A 29 -24.48 -25.84 0.30
C VAL A 29 -24.15 -24.38 0.65
N ALA A 30 -25.06 -23.66 1.30
CA ALA A 30 -24.82 -22.28 1.74
C ALA A 30 -23.67 -22.18 2.76
N ALA A 31 -23.56 -23.14 3.69
CA ALA A 31 -22.48 -23.20 4.66
C ALA A 31 -21.13 -23.51 4.01
N ARG A 32 -21.08 -24.43 3.04
CA ARG A 32 -19.90 -24.70 2.23
C ARG A 32 -19.47 -23.48 1.41
N ASP A 33 -20.43 -22.78 0.81
CA ASP A 33 -20.17 -21.59 0.01
C ASP A 33 -19.62 -20.46 0.90
N ALA A 34 -20.24 -20.22 2.06
CA ALA A 34 -19.75 -19.26 3.05
C ALA A 34 -18.34 -19.61 3.58
N ALA A 35 -18.06 -20.90 3.82
CA ALA A 35 -16.73 -21.35 4.25
C ALA A 35 -15.68 -21.18 3.14
N SER A 36 -16.05 -21.43 1.88
CA SER A 36 -15.21 -21.21 0.71
C SER A 36 -14.95 -19.71 0.47
N GLU A 37 -15.98 -18.87 0.63
CA GLU A 37 -15.82 -17.42 0.53
C GLU A 37 -14.90 -16.89 1.64
N GLN A 38 -15.06 -17.38 2.87
CA GLN A 38 -14.20 -17.04 4.01
C GLN A 38 -12.73 -17.43 3.74
N SER A 39 -12.49 -18.62 3.18
CA SER A 39 -11.12 -19.06 2.87
C SER A 39 -10.50 -18.22 1.76
N MET A 40 -11.24 -17.92 0.69
CA MET A 40 -10.78 -17.02 -0.38
C MET A 40 -10.49 -15.60 0.12
N ARG A 41 -11.35 -15.05 0.98
CA ARG A 41 -11.11 -13.74 1.61
C ARG A 41 -9.83 -13.74 2.46
N ARG A 42 -9.59 -14.83 3.19
CA ARG A 42 -8.38 -15.00 4.01
C ARG A 42 -7.12 -15.12 3.15
N GLU A 43 -7.17 -15.92 2.09
CA GLU A 43 -6.06 -16.02 1.11
C GLU A 43 -5.77 -14.67 0.44
N ARG A 44 -6.82 -13.95 0.04
CA ARG A 44 -6.68 -12.61 -0.54
C ARG A 44 -6.02 -11.62 0.42
N SER A 45 -6.43 -11.60 1.69
CA SER A 45 -5.82 -10.76 2.72
C SER A 45 -4.34 -11.09 2.92
N MET A 46 -4.00 -12.38 2.93
CA MET A 46 -2.64 -12.85 3.13
C MET A 46 -1.74 -12.52 1.92
N ASN A 47 -2.28 -12.68 0.70
CA ASN A 47 -1.59 -12.25 -0.52
C ASN A 47 -1.38 -10.73 -0.56
N MET A 48 -2.36 -9.93 -0.13
CA MET A 48 -2.19 -8.47 -0.07
C MET A 48 -1.23 -7.99 1.02
N MET A 49 -1.04 -8.74 2.11
CA MET A 49 -0.04 -8.43 3.14
C MET A 49 1.39 -8.36 2.57
N ILE A 50 1.74 -9.22 1.62
CA ILE A 50 3.07 -9.22 0.98
C ILE A 50 3.33 -7.88 0.28
N TYR A 51 2.32 -7.33 -0.41
CA TYR A 51 2.44 -6.03 -1.09
C TYR A 51 2.67 -4.88 -0.11
N ILE A 52 2.02 -4.89 1.05
CA ILE A 52 2.27 -3.88 2.10
C ILE A 52 3.73 -3.92 2.54
N VAL A 53 4.27 -5.12 2.79
CA VAL A 53 5.68 -5.29 3.20
C VAL A 53 6.63 -4.72 2.14
N ILE A 54 6.36 -4.98 0.85
CA ILE A 54 7.16 -4.43 -0.26
C ILE A 54 7.14 -2.89 -0.23
N ILE A 55 5.99 -2.28 0.02
CA ILE A 55 5.87 -0.81 0.11
C ILE A 55 6.72 -0.25 1.25
N TYR A 56 6.73 -0.90 2.42
CA TYR A 56 7.60 -0.50 3.53
C TYR A 56 9.08 -0.63 3.18
N ILE A 57 9.49 -1.75 2.58
CA ILE A 57 10.88 -1.96 2.16
C ILE A 57 11.30 -0.87 1.16
N ALA A 58 10.46 -0.58 0.16
CA ALA A 58 10.75 0.45 -0.84
C ALA A 58 10.94 1.84 -0.21
N PHE A 59 10.12 2.20 0.78
CA PHE A 59 10.28 3.44 1.54
C PHE A 59 11.63 3.50 2.28
N PHE A 60 12.01 2.43 3.00
CA PHE A 60 13.30 2.39 3.70
C PHE A 60 14.49 2.42 2.75
N VAL A 61 14.42 1.70 1.63
CA VAL A 61 15.46 1.73 0.60
C VAL A 61 15.60 3.14 0.03
N PHE A 62 14.51 3.83 -0.25
CA PHE A 62 14.56 5.21 -0.73
C PHE A 62 15.26 6.15 0.25
N VAL A 63 14.89 6.11 1.54
CA VAL A 63 15.54 6.91 2.58
C VAL A 63 17.02 6.54 2.70
N GLY A 64 17.37 5.26 2.66
CA GLY A 64 18.74 4.78 2.71
C GLY A 64 19.59 5.26 1.52
N VAL A 65 19.03 5.23 0.31
CA VAL A 65 19.70 5.75 -0.90
C VAL A 65 19.95 7.24 -0.78
N ILE A 66 18.97 8.02 -0.31
CA ILE A 66 19.18 9.46 -0.12
C ILE A 66 20.24 9.72 0.95
N TYR A 67 20.22 8.98 2.06
CA TYR A 67 21.24 9.13 3.09
C TYR A 67 22.66 8.95 2.53
N VAL A 68 22.88 7.90 1.73
CA VAL A 68 24.17 7.67 1.06
C VAL A 68 24.49 8.80 0.09
N ILE A 69 23.52 9.22 -0.74
CA ILE A 69 23.70 10.33 -1.69
C ILE A 69 24.06 11.63 -0.97
N SER A 70 23.40 11.96 0.13
CA SER A 70 23.60 13.18 0.90
C SER A 70 25.00 13.24 1.52
N THR A 71 25.40 12.15 2.17
CA THR A 71 26.66 12.08 2.92
C THR A 71 27.90 11.89 2.05
N THR A 72 27.77 11.24 0.89
CA THR A 72 28.92 10.95 0.01
C THR A 72 28.95 11.87 -1.20
N PHE A 73 27.92 11.82 -2.02
CA PHE A 73 27.91 12.49 -3.33
C PHE A 73 27.73 14.01 -3.19
N LEU A 74 26.69 14.42 -2.47
CA LEU A 74 26.34 15.83 -2.27
C LEU A 74 27.44 16.60 -1.53
N ALA A 75 28.00 16.00 -0.47
CA ALA A 75 29.11 16.58 0.29
C ALA A 75 30.36 16.78 -0.58
N GLU A 76 30.71 15.82 -1.44
CA GLU A 76 31.85 15.95 -2.33
C GLU A 76 31.62 17.01 -3.42
N MET A 77 30.39 17.14 -3.93
CA MET A 77 30.03 18.21 -4.87
C MET A 77 30.13 19.59 -4.22
N ALA A 78 29.69 19.74 -2.97
CA ALA A 78 29.82 20.99 -2.23
C ALA A 78 31.30 21.38 -2.01
N ASN A 79 32.15 20.41 -1.66
CA ASN A 79 33.59 20.60 -1.49
C ASN A 79 34.29 20.99 -2.80
N ALA A 80 33.94 20.31 -3.91
CA ALA A 80 34.44 20.66 -5.23
C ALA A 80 33.99 22.07 -5.67
N GLY A 81 32.73 22.44 -5.39
CA GLY A 81 32.20 23.78 -5.64
C GLY A 81 32.96 24.88 -4.88
N ALA A 82 33.24 24.66 -3.59
CA ALA A 82 34.00 25.59 -2.76
C ALA A 82 35.42 25.83 -3.29
N LYS A 83 36.14 24.77 -3.69
CA LYS A 83 37.49 24.88 -4.26
C LYS A 83 37.53 25.67 -5.57
N MET A 84 36.48 25.58 -6.40
CA MET A 84 36.39 26.37 -7.63
C MET A 84 35.97 27.82 -7.39
N ALA A 85 35.22 28.09 -6.33
CA ALA A 85 34.89 29.45 -5.93
C ALA A 85 36.13 30.22 -5.44
N GLU A 86 37.04 29.55 -4.72
CA GLU A 86 38.31 30.13 -4.27
C GLU A 86 39.30 30.42 -5.41
N SER A 87 39.24 29.68 -6.52
CA SER A 87 40.13 29.89 -7.68
C SER A 87 39.76 31.10 -8.56
N GLY A 88 38.82 31.95 -8.12
CA GLY A 88 38.49 33.23 -8.77
C GLY A 88 37.85 33.11 -10.16
N THR A 89 37.46 31.90 -10.57
CA THR A 89 36.76 31.68 -11.84
C THR A 89 35.29 32.04 -11.63
N GLN A 90 34.95 33.30 -11.92
CA GLN A 90 33.58 33.84 -11.91
C GLN A 90 32.61 33.08 -12.86
N SER A 91 33.10 32.10 -13.63
CA SER A 91 32.33 31.20 -14.49
C SER A 91 32.23 29.77 -13.96
N GLY A 92 32.33 29.54 -12.65
CA GLY A 92 32.04 28.25 -12.02
C GLY A 92 30.57 27.84 -12.18
N GLY A 93 30.13 27.55 -13.42
CA GLY A 93 28.76 27.12 -13.73
C GLY A 93 28.35 25.88 -12.91
N PHE A 94 27.04 25.67 -12.74
CA PHE A 94 26.34 24.63 -11.94
C PHE A 94 26.89 24.31 -10.53
N LEU A 95 28.17 23.97 -10.41
CA LEU A 95 28.91 23.62 -9.21
C LEU A 95 29.34 24.83 -8.33
N GLY A 96 29.55 26.02 -8.89
CA GLY A 96 29.96 27.20 -8.11
C GLY A 96 28.83 27.85 -7.31
N ASN A 97 27.57 27.49 -7.59
CA ASN A 97 26.38 27.87 -6.83
C ASN A 97 25.63 26.62 -6.35
N PHE A 98 26.39 25.62 -5.90
CA PHE A 98 25.83 24.38 -5.36
C PHE A 98 25.45 24.59 -3.89
N ASP A 99 24.16 24.71 -3.62
CA ASP A 99 23.62 24.83 -2.26
C ASP A 99 23.23 23.45 -1.73
N LEU A 100 24.12 22.88 -0.90
CA LEU A 100 23.90 21.60 -0.23
C LEU A 100 22.60 21.59 0.58
N ASP A 101 22.30 22.67 1.31
CA ASP A 101 21.13 22.75 2.18
C ASP A 101 19.82 22.80 1.39
N ALA A 102 19.83 23.42 0.20
CA ALA A 102 18.66 23.43 -0.68
C ALA A 102 18.32 22.01 -1.18
N TYR A 103 19.33 21.24 -1.59
CA TYR A 103 19.14 19.86 -2.04
C TYR A 103 18.71 18.94 -0.89
N THR A 104 19.32 19.07 0.29
CA THR A 104 18.92 18.31 1.49
C THR A 104 17.46 18.59 1.87
N ARG A 105 17.04 19.85 1.85
CA ARG A 105 15.64 20.23 2.09
C ARG A 105 14.69 19.68 1.03
N LEU A 106 15.08 19.68 -0.24
CA LEU A 106 14.28 19.10 -1.33
C LEU A 106 14.06 17.61 -1.10
N PHE A 107 15.11 16.87 -0.77
CA PHE A 107 15.03 15.45 -0.50
C PHE A 107 14.20 15.11 0.74
N MET A 108 14.27 15.94 1.78
CA MET A 108 13.39 15.83 2.94
C MET A 108 11.91 15.91 2.50
N HIS A 109 11.52 16.93 1.72
CA HIS A 109 10.14 17.06 1.23
C HIS A 109 9.72 15.88 0.34
N ALA A 110 10.61 15.40 -0.52
CA ALA A 110 10.37 14.24 -1.37
C ALA A 110 10.10 12.98 -0.53
N SER A 111 10.86 12.76 0.55
CA SER A 111 10.66 11.63 1.47
C SER A 111 9.34 11.68 2.22
N LEU A 112 8.91 12.87 2.64
CA LEU A 112 7.62 13.06 3.30
C LEU A 112 6.47 12.80 2.33
N LEU A 113 6.57 13.32 1.10
CA LEU A 113 5.56 13.11 0.06
C LEU A 113 5.48 11.63 -0.34
N GLN A 114 6.62 10.96 -0.46
CA GLN A 114 6.66 9.53 -0.73
C GLN A 114 6.05 8.74 0.42
N GLY A 115 6.43 9.00 1.67
CA GLY A 115 5.87 8.33 2.85
C GLY A 115 4.35 8.51 2.96
N LEU A 116 3.85 9.71 2.67
CA LEU A 116 2.41 9.99 2.59
C LEU A 116 1.74 9.09 1.54
N SER A 117 2.23 9.14 0.30
CA SER A 117 1.62 8.47 -0.85
C SER A 117 1.70 6.95 -0.73
N SER A 118 2.86 6.42 -0.36
CA SER A 118 3.10 5.00 -0.13
C SER A 118 2.27 4.46 1.03
N GLY A 119 2.12 5.22 2.12
CA GLY A 119 1.29 4.80 3.25
C GLY A 119 -0.21 4.72 2.91
N LEU A 120 -0.73 5.66 2.11
CA LEU A 120 -2.11 5.63 1.63
C LEU A 120 -2.34 4.42 0.73
N MET A 121 -1.38 4.15 -0.18
CA MET A 121 -1.42 3.02 -1.08
C MET A 121 -1.36 1.68 -0.32
N ALA A 122 -0.55 1.61 0.74
CA ALA A 122 -0.47 0.43 1.61
C ALA A 122 -1.80 0.13 2.31
N GLY A 123 -2.52 1.16 2.80
CA GLY A 123 -3.85 0.95 3.39
C GLY A 123 -4.93 0.59 2.37
N ALA A 124 -4.90 1.20 1.18
CA ALA A 124 -5.83 0.87 0.10
C ALA A 124 -5.68 -0.59 -0.36
N MET A 125 -4.44 -1.09 -0.45
CA MET A 125 -4.19 -2.49 -0.83
C MET A 125 -4.39 -3.45 0.34
N GLY A 126 -4.00 -3.08 1.56
CA GLY A 126 -4.07 -3.96 2.72
C GLY A 126 -5.46 -4.12 3.32
N GLU A 127 -6.13 -3.00 3.57
CA GLU A 127 -7.40 -2.94 4.32
C GLU A 127 -8.60 -2.62 3.41
N GLY A 128 -8.37 -2.41 2.12
CA GLY A 128 -9.42 -2.13 1.13
C GLY A 128 -9.99 -0.70 1.21
N ASN A 129 -9.43 0.16 2.07
CA ASN A 129 -9.84 1.56 2.22
C ASN A 129 -8.62 2.48 2.33
N ALA A 130 -8.61 3.58 1.57
CA ALA A 130 -7.52 4.56 1.62
C ALA A 130 -7.42 5.27 2.98
N LEU A 131 -8.56 5.45 3.68
CA LEU A 131 -8.58 6.06 5.01
C LEU A 131 -7.83 5.22 6.05
N SER A 132 -7.88 3.90 5.91
CA SER A 132 -7.05 2.98 6.70
C SER A 132 -5.56 3.14 6.43
N GLY A 133 -5.15 3.74 5.31
CA GLY A 133 -3.77 4.04 4.99
C GLY A 133 -3.20 5.21 5.76
N LEU A 134 -4.04 6.07 6.35
CA LEU A 134 -3.59 7.26 7.07
C LEU A 134 -2.65 6.87 8.24
N LYS A 135 -2.94 5.78 8.95
CA LYS A 135 -2.04 5.27 10.01
C LYS A 135 -0.67 4.86 9.46
N HIS A 136 -0.62 4.24 8.29
CA HIS A 136 0.65 3.84 7.66
C HIS A 136 1.41 5.06 7.16
N SER A 137 0.71 6.02 6.54
CA SER A 137 1.29 7.29 6.11
C SER A 137 1.88 8.07 7.26
N ILE A 138 1.15 8.21 8.38
CA ILE A 138 1.64 8.92 9.56
C ILE A 138 2.91 8.25 10.08
N VAL A 139 2.92 6.92 10.23
CA VAL A 139 4.11 6.17 10.67
C VAL A 139 5.30 6.40 9.72
N MET A 140 5.11 6.28 8.41
CA MET A 140 6.19 6.49 7.43
C MET A 140 6.69 7.93 7.42
N ILE A 141 5.81 8.91 7.49
CA ILE A 141 6.17 10.34 7.55
C ILE A 141 6.96 10.63 8.82
N THR A 142 6.52 10.14 9.98
CA THR A 142 7.21 10.33 11.25
C THR A 142 8.61 9.71 11.20
N ILE A 143 8.73 8.49 10.67
CA ILE A 143 10.03 7.82 10.51
C ILE A 143 10.93 8.60 9.54
N GLY A 144 10.42 9.00 8.38
CA GLY A 144 11.18 9.77 7.39
C GLY A 144 11.68 11.09 7.95
N TYR A 145 10.81 11.81 8.68
CA TYR A 145 11.16 13.06 9.36
C TYR A 145 12.26 12.86 10.42
N LEU A 146 12.15 11.82 11.26
CA LEU A 146 13.14 11.52 12.30
C LEU A 146 14.48 11.11 11.70
N ILE A 147 14.49 10.27 10.67
CA ILE A 147 15.73 9.85 10.02
C ILE A 147 16.43 11.06 9.40
N PHE A 148 15.70 11.90 8.66
CA PHE A 148 16.28 13.10 8.08
C PHE A 148 16.73 14.13 9.11
N THR A 149 16.06 14.24 10.26
CA THR A 149 16.46 15.20 11.30
C THR A 149 17.67 14.72 12.10
N LEU A 150 17.84 13.41 12.29
CA LEU A 150 18.91 12.84 13.13
C LEU A 150 20.16 12.45 12.37
N PHE A 151 20.03 12.02 11.10
CA PHE A 151 21.13 11.42 10.33
C PHE A 151 21.62 12.27 9.17
N VAL A 152 20.83 13.23 8.68
CA VAL A 152 21.15 14.10 7.54
C VAL A 152 21.26 15.53 8.03
#